data_AF-A0A1F8B9L0-F1
#
_entry.id   AF-A0A1F8B9L0-F1
#
_cell.length_a   1.000
_cell.length_b   1.000
_cell.length_c   1.000
_cell.angle_alpha   90.00
_cell.angle_beta   90.00
_cell.angle_gamma   90.00
#
_symmetry.space_group_name_H-M   'P 1'
#
loop_
_entity.id
_entity.type
_entity.pdbx_description
1 polymer ?
#
loop_
_entity_poly.entity_id
_entity_poly.type
_entity_poly.pdbx_seq_one_letter_code
_entity_poly.pdbx_strand_id
1 'polypeptide(L)'
;MEGPKPKVAYYILSKVSQDAVRDFQQLLLELRDAWMISVIQSSNNQASLSNNMGYSSDITLLEEEVLEGQTFPLTAKLLIHPEDSVTFNAIRRVLWFSRTDYKLFSQNYGCFIPKDPELIVEEIGEQNKETNKSLARFNLKPVFFYQKTKHYYAVTRTGSVAIINPYLLGFIYKKEIPEQELEELSFIVAPNLKMFSGMFEKKLVPTKFYEYYHKDLKIINESYFDIKNHKDKKVFIKPLIFEFDQESFEFYTYAGDSSSSLLFMDKIRPGEDLNKAILRILREELKIADDYIAAHVIEYVEFDRDKEGVITPRLIVEVYVGKIKNKDWAKKMSQTSWRSLDGSFASPTN
;
A
#
# COMPACT_ATOMS: atom_id res chain seq x y z
N MET A 1 -14.50 -41.21 -4.52
CA MET A 1 -13.73 -40.20 -5.27
C MET A 1 -14.14 -38.86 -4.67
N GLU A 2 -13.25 -38.21 -3.92
CA GLU A 2 -13.49 -36.82 -3.52
C GLU A 2 -13.47 -35.98 -4.80
N GLY A 3 -14.45 -35.09 -4.96
CA GLY A 3 -14.50 -34.17 -6.10
C GLY A 3 -13.27 -33.25 -6.13
N PRO A 4 -13.01 -32.55 -7.24
CA PRO A 4 -11.93 -31.58 -7.31
C PRO A 4 -12.12 -30.54 -6.20
N LYS A 5 -11.12 -30.42 -5.32
CA LYS A 5 -11.15 -29.44 -4.24
C LYS A 5 -11.21 -28.02 -4.82
N PRO A 6 -11.98 -27.10 -4.21
CA PRO A 6 -12.16 -25.75 -4.73
C PRO A 6 -10.82 -25.02 -4.83
N LYS A 7 -10.52 -24.41 -5.98
CA LYS A 7 -9.37 -23.53 -6.19
C LYS A 7 -9.81 -22.07 -6.09
N VAL A 8 -8.91 -21.20 -5.65
CA VAL A 8 -9.07 -19.74 -5.69
C VAL A 8 -8.29 -19.15 -6.86
N ALA A 9 -8.80 -18.05 -7.39
CA ALA A 9 -8.27 -17.42 -8.59
C ALA A 9 -7.56 -16.10 -8.24
N TYR A 10 -6.34 -15.98 -8.77
CA TYR A 10 -5.58 -14.75 -8.80
C TYR A 10 -5.25 -14.36 -10.23
N TYR A 11 -4.99 -13.07 -10.44
CA TYR A 11 -4.48 -12.55 -11.71
C TYR A 11 -3.13 -11.89 -11.48
N ILE A 12 -2.13 -12.33 -12.22
CA ILE A 12 -0.80 -11.73 -12.26
C ILE A 12 -0.80 -10.76 -13.43
N LEU A 13 -0.57 -9.48 -13.15
CA LEU A 13 -0.63 -8.39 -14.13
C LEU A 13 0.73 -7.73 -14.26
N SER A 14 1.11 -7.29 -15.46
CA SER A 14 2.27 -6.42 -15.68
C SER A 14 1.86 -5.19 -16.46
N LYS A 15 2.32 -4.02 -16.01
CA LYS A 15 2.03 -2.71 -16.63
C LYS A 15 2.95 -2.33 -17.79
N VAL A 16 4.09 -3.00 -17.92
CA VAL A 16 5.18 -2.57 -18.83
C VAL A 16 5.19 -3.40 -20.12
N SER A 17 4.23 -4.31 -20.30
CA SER A 17 4.28 -5.31 -21.35
C SER A 17 3.91 -4.75 -22.72
N GLN A 18 4.68 -5.14 -23.75
CA GLN A 18 4.35 -4.97 -25.17
C GLN A 18 4.13 -6.33 -25.86
N ASP A 19 4.46 -7.43 -25.18
CA ASP A 19 4.38 -8.81 -25.67
C ASP A 19 4.05 -9.74 -24.50
N ALA A 20 2.76 -10.04 -24.35
CA ALA A 20 2.24 -10.83 -23.26
C ALA A 20 2.79 -12.27 -23.25
N VAL A 21 3.05 -12.84 -24.42
CA VAL A 21 3.58 -14.21 -24.54
C VAL A 21 5.01 -14.25 -24.04
N ARG A 22 5.86 -13.32 -24.51
CA ARG A 22 7.25 -13.25 -24.05
C ARG A 22 7.34 -13.03 -22.55
N ASP A 23 6.54 -12.13 -22.01
CA ASP A 23 6.57 -11.81 -20.58
C ASP A 23 6.03 -12.96 -19.73
N PHE A 24 5.04 -13.72 -20.24
CA PHE A 24 4.62 -14.97 -19.62
C PHE A 24 5.75 -16.02 -19.60
N GLN A 25 6.49 -16.19 -20.72
CA GLN A 25 7.65 -17.08 -20.74
C GLN A 25 8.74 -16.64 -19.74
N GLN A 26 8.98 -15.33 -19.62
CA GLN A 26 9.90 -14.78 -18.63
C GLN A 26 9.44 -15.05 -17.19
N LEU A 27 8.14 -14.85 -16.90
CA LEU A 27 7.57 -15.21 -15.60
C LEU A 27 7.77 -16.71 -15.29
N LEU A 28 7.52 -17.59 -16.26
CA LEU A 28 7.73 -19.03 -16.06
C LEU A 28 9.20 -19.37 -15.81
N LEU A 29 10.13 -18.67 -16.46
CA LEU A 29 11.57 -18.83 -16.21
C LEU A 29 11.94 -18.40 -14.78
N GLU A 30 11.48 -17.23 -14.34
CA GLU A 30 11.70 -16.75 -12.97
C GLU A 30 11.09 -17.69 -11.92
N LEU A 31 9.93 -18.29 -12.21
CA LEU A 31 9.31 -19.30 -11.36
C LEU A 31 10.07 -20.63 -11.34
N ARG A 32 10.72 -21.04 -12.43
CA ARG A 32 11.58 -22.25 -12.47
C ARG A 32 12.80 -22.12 -11.58
N ASP A 33 13.34 -20.90 -11.50
CA ASP A 33 14.51 -20.62 -10.65
C ASP A 33 14.14 -20.56 -9.16
N ALA A 34 12.84 -20.56 -8.82
CA ALA A 34 12.37 -20.62 -7.45
C ALA A 34 12.45 -22.06 -6.89
N TRP A 35 13.40 -22.28 -5.99
CA TRP A 35 13.71 -23.56 -5.32
C TRP A 35 12.55 -24.35 -4.69
N MET A 36 11.36 -23.77 -4.54
CA MET A 36 10.21 -24.39 -3.85
C MET A 36 9.13 -24.94 -4.79
N ILE A 37 9.21 -24.68 -6.10
CA ILE A 37 8.19 -25.10 -7.07
C ILE A 37 8.82 -25.71 -8.32
N SER A 38 8.16 -26.71 -8.88
CA SER A 38 8.44 -27.27 -10.20
C SER A 38 7.45 -26.68 -11.20
N VAL A 39 7.95 -26.27 -12.37
CA VAL A 39 7.13 -25.66 -13.43
C VAL A 39 7.15 -26.56 -14.65
N ILE A 40 6.00 -27.15 -14.98
CA ILE A 40 5.81 -27.98 -16.17
C ILE A 40 4.94 -27.20 -17.15
N GLN A 41 5.52 -26.83 -18.28
CA GLN A 41 4.81 -26.07 -19.31
C GLN A 41 4.09 -27.03 -20.25
N SER A 42 2.76 -26.90 -20.34
CA SER A 42 1.93 -27.73 -21.23
C SER A 42 1.73 -27.10 -22.60
N SER A 43 1.79 -25.76 -22.69
CA SER A 43 1.70 -25.01 -23.95
C SER A 43 2.36 -23.62 -23.83
N ASN A 44 2.31 -22.82 -24.90
CA ASN A 44 2.82 -21.44 -24.88
C ASN A 44 2.06 -20.55 -23.89
N ASN A 45 0.80 -20.87 -23.59
CA ASN A 45 -0.08 -20.05 -22.75
C ASN A 45 -0.46 -20.74 -21.44
N GLN A 46 0.12 -21.90 -21.12
CA GLN A 46 -0.26 -22.66 -19.92
C GLN A 46 0.91 -23.42 -19.30
N ALA A 47 0.99 -23.39 -17.98
CA ALA A 47 1.89 -24.22 -17.19
C ALA A 47 1.21 -24.68 -15.91
N SER A 48 1.69 -25.80 -15.37
CA SER A 48 1.34 -26.28 -14.03
C SER A 48 2.53 -26.09 -13.10
N LEU A 49 2.24 -25.63 -11.89
CA LEU A 49 3.16 -25.42 -10.79
C LEU A 49 2.89 -26.48 -9.74
N SER A 50 3.91 -27.19 -9.27
CA SER A 50 3.77 -28.18 -8.21
C SER A 50 4.84 -28.05 -7.16
N ASN A 51 4.55 -28.44 -5.93
CA ASN A 51 5.53 -28.47 -4.84
C ASN A 51 5.68 -29.88 -4.25
N ASN A 52 6.65 -30.02 -3.34
CA ASN A 52 6.93 -31.27 -2.64
C ASN A 52 5.82 -31.72 -1.66
N MET A 53 4.81 -30.87 -1.40
CA MET A 53 3.64 -31.21 -0.59
C MET A 53 2.50 -31.84 -1.41
N GLY A 54 2.69 -32.02 -2.72
CA GLY A 54 1.72 -32.68 -3.60
C GLY A 54 0.59 -31.76 -4.09
N TYR A 55 0.67 -30.46 -3.83
CA TYR A 55 -0.25 -29.50 -4.44
C TYR A 55 0.14 -29.20 -5.88
N SER A 56 -0.86 -28.96 -6.72
CA SER A 56 -0.70 -28.52 -8.10
C SER A 56 -1.62 -27.34 -8.41
N SER A 57 -0.99 -26.28 -8.89
CA SER A 57 -1.62 -25.03 -9.30
C SER A 57 -1.46 -24.85 -10.81
N ASP A 58 -2.41 -24.18 -11.45
CA ASP A 58 -2.37 -23.94 -12.88
C ASP A 58 -2.21 -22.44 -13.15
N ILE A 59 -1.32 -22.08 -14.05
CA ILE A 59 -1.15 -20.70 -14.52
C ILE A 59 -1.41 -20.65 -16.03
N THR A 60 -2.29 -19.73 -16.45
CA THR A 60 -2.71 -19.58 -17.84
C THR A 60 -2.62 -18.12 -18.26
N LEU A 61 -1.94 -17.86 -19.37
CA LEU A 61 -1.95 -16.55 -20.03
C LEU A 61 -3.33 -16.29 -20.63
N LEU A 62 -3.87 -15.10 -20.39
CA LEU A 62 -5.15 -14.65 -20.92
C LEU A 62 -4.87 -13.60 -22.00
N GLU A 63 -5.57 -13.73 -23.13
CA GLU A 63 -5.37 -12.88 -24.31
C GLU A 63 -6.23 -11.59 -24.28
N GLU A 64 -7.09 -11.38 -23.28
CA GLU A 64 -7.99 -10.22 -23.17
C GLU A 64 -8.15 -9.68 -21.74
N GLU A 65 -8.57 -8.41 -21.62
CA GLU A 65 -8.85 -7.66 -20.38
C GLU A 65 -9.87 -8.39 -19.49
N VAL A 66 -9.47 -8.78 -18.28
CA VAL A 66 -10.35 -9.55 -17.38
C VAL A 66 -10.95 -8.70 -16.26
N LEU A 67 -10.43 -7.50 -16.02
CA LEU A 67 -10.88 -6.65 -14.92
C LEU A 67 -11.61 -5.44 -15.47
N GLU A 68 -12.89 -5.31 -15.11
CA GLU A 68 -13.79 -4.26 -15.57
C GLU A 68 -13.16 -2.87 -15.32
N GLY A 69 -12.82 -2.16 -16.39
CA GLY A 69 -12.19 -0.84 -16.34
C GLY A 69 -10.67 -0.85 -16.10
N GLN A 70 -9.98 -1.96 -16.31
CA GLN A 70 -8.52 -2.04 -16.21
C GLN A 70 -7.88 -2.60 -17.49
N THR A 71 -6.98 -1.82 -18.09
CA THR A 71 -6.20 -2.26 -19.26
C THR A 71 -4.80 -2.70 -18.81
N PHE A 72 -4.55 -4.02 -18.71
CA PHE A 72 -3.21 -4.57 -18.45
C PHE A 72 -2.74 -5.40 -19.65
N PRO A 73 -1.59 -5.06 -20.26
CA PRO A 73 -1.14 -5.74 -21.47
C PRO A 73 -0.73 -7.21 -21.24
N LEU A 74 -0.34 -7.58 -20.01
CA LEU A 74 -0.14 -8.98 -19.60
C LEU A 74 -1.15 -9.32 -18.49
N THR A 75 -1.92 -10.39 -18.68
CA THR A 75 -2.78 -10.97 -17.63
C THR A 75 -2.60 -12.49 -17.60
N ALA A 76 -2.08 -13.03 -16.50
CA ALA A 76 -2.03 -14.47 -16.27
C ALA A 76 -2.95 -14.88 -15.12
N LYS A 77 -3.84 -15.84 -15.34
CA LYS A 77 -4.71 -16.41 -14.31
C LYS A 77 -3.97 -17.53 -13.58
N LEU A 78 -3.85 -17.40 -12.27
CA LEU A 78 -3.36 -18.43 -11.36
C LEU A 78 -4.55 -19.06 -10.63
N LEU A 79 -4.71 -20.38 -10.77
CA LEU A 79 -5.65 -21.19 -10.01
C LEU A 79 -4.87 -22.03 -8.98
N ILE A 80 -5.02 -21.69 -7.72
CA ILE A 80 -4.28 -22.29 -6.61
C ILE A 80 -5.24 -22.89 -5.58
N HIS A 81 -4.82 -24.00 -4.97
CA HIS A 81 -5.59 -24.60 -3.89
C HIS A 81 -5.45 -23.75 -2.62
N PRO A 82 -6.53 -23.48 -1.85
CA PRO A 82 -6.45 -22.65 -0.64
C PRO A 82 -5.42 -23.13 0.37
N GLU A 83 -5.20 -24.45 0.51
CA GLU A 83 -4.21 -25.00 1.44
C GLU A 83 -2.76 -24.91 0.93
N ASP A 84 -2.53 -24.51 -0.33
CA ASP A 84 -1.21 -24.45 -0.97
C ASP A 84 -0.47 -23.13 -0.70
N SER A 85 -0.14 -22.88 0.57
CA SER A 85 0.60 -21.68 0.97
C SER A 85 2.04 -21.65 0.50
N VAL A 86 2.66 -22.82 0.26
CA VAL A 86 4.05 -22.93 -0.19
C VAL A 86 4.19 -22.39 -1.61
N THR A 87 3.37 -22.88 -2.55
CA THR A 87 3.39 -22.40 -3.94
C THR A 87 3.03 -20.92 -4.02
N PHE A 88 1.99 -20.51 -3.28
CA PHE A 88 1.55 -19.12 -3.30
C PHE A 88 2.63 -18.15 -2.82
N ASN A 89 3.29 -18.46 -1.71
CA ASN A 89 4.36 -17.62 -1.17
C ASN A 89 5.61 -17.65 -2.04
N ALA A 90 5.93 -18.78 -2.69
CA ALA A 90 7.01 -18.84 -3.67
C ALA A 90 6.75 -17.91 -4.85
N ILE A 91 5.53 -17.93 -5.41
CA ILE A 91 5.11 -17.00 -6.48
C ILE A 91 5.23 -15.56 -5.99
N ARG A 92 4.67 -15.21 -4.82
CA ARG A 92 4.73 -13.84 -4.30
C ARG A 92 6.17 -13.33 -4.14
N ARG A 93 7.10 -14.19 -3.67
CA ARG A 93 8.52 -13.83 -3.59
C ARG A 93 9.12 -13.57 -4.97
N VAL A 94 8.83 -14.41 -5.96
CA VAL A 94 9.28 -14.18 -7.35
C VAL A 94 8.75 -12.84 -7.88
N LEU A 95 7.45 -12.59 -7.72
CA LEU A 95 6.84 -11.33 -8.15
C LEU A 95 7.43 -10.11 -7.41
N TRP A 96 7.78 -10.25 -6.13
CA TRP A 96 8.42 -9.19 -5.34
C TRP A 96 9.84 -8.86 -5.82
N PHE A 97 10.65 -9.87 -6.15
CA PHE A 97 12.04 -9.69 -6.56
C PHE A 97 12.24 -9.52 -8.07
N SER A 98 11.18 -9.69 -8.86
CA SER A 98 11.24 -9.51 -10.31
C SER A 98 11.59 -8.06 -10.66
N ARG A 99 12.31 -7.89 -11.76
CA ARG A 99 12.54 -6.57 -12.36
C ARG A 99 11.29 -6.03 -13.07
N THR A 100 10.36 -6.93 -13.39
CA THR A 100 9.06 -6.58 -13.96
C THR A 100 8.14 -6.14 -12.83
N ASP A 101 7.42 -5.03 -13.01
CA ASP A 101 6.45 -4.52 -12.03
C ASP A 101 5.17 -5.37 -12.02
N TYR A 102 5.28 -6.61 -11.54
CA TYR A 102 4.15 -7.51 -11.42
C TYR A 102 3.24 -7.10 -10.27
N LYS A 103 1.94 -7.29 -10.48
CA LYS A 103 0.89 -7.17 -9.47
C LYS A 103 0.12 -8.48 -9.35
N LEU A 104 -0.35 -8.77 -8.15
CA LEU A 104 -1.18 -9.94 -7.88
C LEU A 104 -2.56 -9.46 -7.42
N PHE A 105 -3.59 -9.72 -8.21
CA PHE A 105 -4.98 -9.40 -7.90
C PHE A 105 -5.71 -10.64 -7.37
N SER A 106 -6.40 -10.52 -6.23
CA SER A 106 -7.28 -11.58 -5.73
C SER A 106 -8.70 -11.39 -6.24
N GLN A 107 -9.24 -12.40 -6.92
CA GLN A 107 -10.62 -12.35 -7.39
C GLN A 107 -11.62 -12.31 -6.23
N ASN A 108 -11.33 -13.01 -5.12
CA ASN A 108 -12.23 -13.08 -3.98
C ASN A 108 -12.27 -11.78 -3.18
N TYR A 109 -11.11 -11.11 -3.03
CA TYR A 109 -11.03 -9.84 -2.32
C TYR A 109 -11.33 -8.63 -3.21
N GLY A 110 -11.25 -8.79 -4.53
CA GLY A 110 -11.50 -7.70 -5.49
C GLY A 110 -10.48 -6.56 -5.37
N CYS A 111 -9.25 -6.88 -4.96
CA CYS A 111 -8.17 -5.92 -4.77
C CYS A 111 -6.80 -6.54 -5.12
N PHE A 112 -5.81 -5.67 -5.30
CA PHE A 112 -4.41 -6.10 -5.33
C PHE A 112 -3.98 -6.58 -3.94
N ILE A 113 -3.13 -7.59 -3.92
CA ILE A 113 -2.46 -8.09 -2.73
C ILE A 113 -1.19 -7.25 -2.57
N PRO A 114 -0.97 -6.60 -1.41
CA PRO A 114 0.29 -5.95 -1.12
C PRO A 114 1.46 -6.89 -1.38
N LYS A 115 2.52 -6.37 -1.96
CA LYS A 115 3.67 -7.13 -2.39
C LYS A 115 4.43 -7.69 -1.18
N ASP A 116 4.41 -7.02 -0.02
CA ASP A 116 5.18 -7.41 1.18
C ASP A 116 4.94 -8.89 1.56
N PRO A 117 5.96 -9.76 1.47
CA PRO A 117 5.81 -11.19 1.74
C PRO A 117 5.51 -11.51 3.21
N GLU A 118 5.78 -10.59 4.14
CA GLU A 118 5.43 -10.74 5.56
C GLU A 118 3.92 -10.58 5.80
N LEU A 119 3.19 -10.00 4.85
CA LEU A 119 1.74 -9.89 4.89
C LEU A 119 1.11 -11.14 4.28
N ILE A 120 0.71 -12.09 5.12
CA ILE A 120 0.05 -13.33 4.72
C ILE A 120 -1.41 -13.05 4.38
N VAL A 121 -1.89 -13.70 3.31
CA VAL A 121 -3.27 -13.58 2.83
C VAL A 121 -4.10 -14.69 3.46
N GLU A 122 -5.12 -14.35 4.26
CA GLU A 122 -5.91 -15.34 5.03
C GLU A 122 -6.74 -16.30 4.15
N GLU A 123 -6.92 -16.01 2.86
CA GLU A 123 -7.59 -16.95 1.94
C GLU A 123 -6.69 -18.12 1.52
N ILE A 124 -5.38 -18.05 1.81
CA ILE A 124 -4.38 -19.07 1.51
C ILE A 124 -3.68 -19.55 2.79
N GLY A 125 -3.55 -20.87 2.92
CA GLY A 125 -2.91 -21.58 4.01
C GLY A 125 -3.88 -22.12 5.04
N GLU A 126 -3.32 -22.65 6.12
CA GLU A 126 -4.10 -23.12 7.25
C GLU A 126 -4.68 -21.93 8.02
N GLN A 127 -5.99 -21.75 7.92
CA GLN A 127 -6.69 -20.68 8.62
C GLN A 127 -6.77 -20.97 10.12
N ASN A 128 -6.51 -19.95 10.93
CA ASN A 128 -6.72 -20.04 12.38
C ASN A 128 -8.22 -19.98 12.69
N LYS A 129 -8.85 -21.15 12.83
CA LYS A 129 -10.29 -21.30 13.12
C LYS A 129 -10.70 -20.57 14.39
N GLU A 130 -9.84 -20.53 15.40
CA GLU A 130 -10.10 -19.85 16.67
C GLU A 130 -10.09 -18.32 16.50
N THR A 131 -9.12 -17.78 15.74
CA THR A 131 -9.11 -16.38 15.31
C THR A 131 -10.41 -16.03 14.59
N ASN A 132 -10.75 -16.80 13.56
CA ASN A 132 -11.91 -16.53 12.70
C ASN A 132 -13.21 -16.54 13.52
N LYS A 133 -13.39 -17.53 14.39
CA LYS A 133 -14.54 -17.61 15.29
C LYS A 133 -14.60 -16.43 16.24
N SER A 134 -13.47 -16.02 16.82
CA SER A 134 -13.43 -14.93 17.80
C SER A 134 -13.74 -13.59 17.15
N LEU A 135 -13.12 -13.28 16.00
CA LEU A 135 -13.35 -12.04 15.28
C LEU A 135 -14.76 -11.95 14.66
N ALA A 136 -15.33 -13.07 14.22
CA ALA A 136 -16.68 -13.12 13.68
C ALA A 136 -17.74 -12.61 14.68
N ARG A 137 -17.55 -12.87 15.98
CA ARG A 137 -18.43 -12.36 17.07
C ARG A 137 -18.48 -10.82 17.12
N PHE A 138 -17.42 -10.16 16.65
CA PHE A 138 -17.31 -8.70 16.57
C PHE A 138 -17.57 -8.16 15.16
N ASN A 139 -18.14 -8.97 14.25
CA ASN A 139 -18.34 -8.62 12.83
C ASN A 139 -17.04 -8.25 12.09
N LEU A 140 -15.93 -8.90 12.46
CA LEU A 140 -14.62 -8.72 11.86
C LEU A 140 -14.25 -9.99 11.09
N LYS A 141 -13.96 -9.85 9.79
CA LYS A 141 -13.46 -10.94 8.94
C LYS A 141 -11.97 -10.74 8.67
N PRO A 142 -11.07 -11.55 9.24
CA PRO A 142 -9.65 -11.42 8.95
C PRO A 142 -9.38 -11.65 7.46
N VAL A 143 -8.49 -10.84 6.90
CA VAL A 143 -8.12 -10.85 5.48
C VAL A 143 -6.62 -10.97 5.28
N PHE A 144 -5.84 -10.39 6.20
CA PHE A 144 -4.39 -10.43 6.19
C PHE A 144 -3.83 -10.65 7.59
N PHE A 145 -2.66 -11.27 7.68
CA PHE A 145 -1.87 -11.43 8.90
C PHE A 145 -0.43 -10.99 8.66
N TYR A 146 0.03 -10.00 9.41
CA TYR A 146 1.41 -9.52 9.31
C TYR A 146 2.32 -10.30 10.26
N GLN A 147 3.15 -11.18 9.70
CA GLN A 147 3.96 -12.13 10.47
C GLN A 147 4.93 -11.44 11.42
N LYS A 148 5.65 -10.43 10.93
CA LYS A 148 6.68 -9.72 11.69
C LYS A 148 6.20 -9.16 13.03
N THR A 149 4.98 -8.61 13.07
CA THR A 149 4.41 -8.03 14.29
C THR A 149 3.29 -8.86 14.89
N LYS A 150 2.87 -9.94 14.23
CA LYS A 150 1.76 -10.81 14.62
C LYS A 150 0.41 -10.10 14.72
N HIS A 151 0.13 -9.17 13.82
CA HIS A 151 -1.15 -8.44 13.79
C HIS A 151 -2.04 -8.94 12.66
N TYR A 152 -3.34 -9.07 12.95
CA TYR A 152 -4.35 -9.30 11.91
C TYR A 152 -4.89 -7.98 11.39
N TYR A 153 -5.25 -7.96 10.11
CA TYR A 153 -6.14 -6.97 9.53
C TYR A 153 -7.45 -7.64 9.16
N ALA A 154 -8.56 -7.02 9.51
CA ALA A 154 -9.89 -7.55 9.30
C ALA A 154 -10.79 -6.53 8.61
N VAL A 155 -11.68 -7.03 7.74
CA VAL A 155 -12.75 -6.23 7.14
C VAL A 155 -13.92 -6.16 8.12
N THR A 156 -14.41 -4.96 8.38
CA THR A 156 -15.62 -4.69 9.16
C THR A 156 -16.87 -4.91 8.31
N ARG A 157 -18.04 -4.92 8.95
CA ARG A 157 -19.33 -4.97 8.24
C ARG A 157 -19.54 -3.83 7.23
N THR A 158 -18.92 -2.67 7.46
CA THR A 158 -19.00 -1.51 6.54
C THR A 158 -18.03 -1.60 5.36
N GLY A 159 -17.21 -2.64 5.30
CA GLY A 159 -16.20 -2.82 4.26
C GLY A 159 -14.86 -2.15 4.56
N SER A 160 -14.74 -1.42 5.68
CA SER A 160 -13.48 -0.81 6.11
C SER A 160 -12.51 -1.84 6.66
N VAL A 161 -11.22 -1.53 6.63
CA VAL A 161 -10.18 -2.43 7.15
C VAL A 161 -9.71 -1.91 8.49
N ALA A 162 -9.71 -2.79 9.49
CA ALA A 162 -9.24 -2.52 10.84
C ALA A 162 -8.00 -3.35 11.16
N ILE A 163 -7.05 -2.77 11.91
CA ILE A 163 -5.99 -3.53 12.56
C ILE A 163 -6.50 -4.08 13.89
N ILE A 164 -6.16 -5.33 14.20
CA ILE A 164 -6.59 -6.02 15.41
C ILE A 164 -5.50 -5.97 16.49
N ASN A 165 -5.91 -5.74 17.74
CA ASN A 165 -5.06 -5.86 18.91
C ASN A 165 -4.78 -7.33 19.21
N PRO A 166 -3.55 -7.83 19.00
CA PRO A 166 -3.25 -9.24 19.15
C PRO A 166 -3.27 -9.68 20.62
N TYR A 167 -3.01 -8.77 21.56
CA TYR A 167 -2.99 -9.07 22.99
C TYR A 167 -4.39 -9.29 23.52
N LEU A 168 -5.31 -8.40 23.15
CA LEU A 168 -6.72 -8.53 23.54
C LEU A 168 -7.39 -9.71 22.84
N LEU A 169 -7.06 -9.95 21.57
CA LEU A 169 -7.49 -11.14 20.84
C LEU A 169 -7.04 -12.43 21.55
N GLY A 170 -5.78 -12.50 21.97
CA GLY A 170 -5.25 -13.63 22.74
C GLY A 170 -5.90 -13.80 24.12
N PHE A 171 -6.40 -12.72 24.72
CA PHE A 171 -7.18 -12.77 25.95
C PHE A 171 -8.61 -13.29 25.70
N ILE A 172 -9.25 -12.87 24.61
CA ILE A 172 -10.58 -13.34 24.15
C ILE A 172 -10.56 -14.86 23.90
N TYR A 173 -9.50 -15.42 23.33
CA TYR A 173 -9.38 -16.88 23.13
C TYR A 173 -9.59 -17.68 24.43
N LYS A 174 -9.08 -17.13 25.54
CA LYS A 174 -9.01 -17.83 26.83
C LYS A 174 -10.24 -17.60 27.70
N LYS A 175 -11.13 -16.67 27.34
CA LYS A 175 -12.23 -16.20 28.20
C LYS A 175 -13.48 -15.91 27.39
N GLU A 176 -14.64 -16.28 27.91
CA GLU A 176 -15.93 -15.83 27.38
C GLU A 176 -16.16 -14.37 27.76
N ILE A 177 -15.63 -13.45 26.95
CA ILE A 177 -15.85 -12.02 27.12
C ILE A 177 -17.18 -11.64 26.45
N PRO A 178 -18.04 -10.83 27.10
CA PRO A 178 -19.25 -10.28 26.49
C PRO A 178 -18.93 -9.48 25.22
N GLU A 179 -19.83 -9.53 24.24
CA GLU A 179 -19.64 -8.93 22.90
C GLU A 179 -19.75 -7.40 22.89
N GLN A 180 -20.23 -6.80 23.99
CA GLN A 180 -20.61 -5.39 24.08
C GLN A 180 -19.41 -4.45 24.30
N GLU A 181 -18.55 -4.34 23.29
CA GLU A 181 -17.59 -3.22 23.11
C GLU A 181 -16.25 -3.34 23.83
N LEU A 182 -15.34 -4.06 23.16
CA LEU A 182 -13.91 -3.87 23.36
C LEU A 182 -13.42 -2.84 22.33
N GLU A 183 -13.56 -1.54 22.63
CA GLU A 183 -13.06 -0.46 21.76
C GLU A 183 -11.57 -0.67 21.41
N GLU A 184 -10.81 -1.28 22.33
CA GLU A 184 -9.39 -1.59 22.16
C GLU A 184 -9.12 -2.85 21.32
N LEU A 185 -10.15 -3.55 20.83
CA LEU A 185 -9.96 -4.74 19.99
C LEU A 185 -9.44 -4.37 18.60
N SER A 186 -9.91 -3.26 18.04
CA SER A 186 -9.59 -2.88 16.67
C SER A 186 -9.78 -1.39 16.43
N PHE A 187 -9.04 -0.81 15.49
CA PHE A 187 -9.36 0.50 14.93
C PHE A 187 -9.18 0.52 13.41
N ILE A 188 -9.92 1.41 12.73
CA ILE A 188 -9.93 1.52 11.27
C ILE A 188 -8.60 2.09 10.76
N VAL A 189 -7.98 1.41 9.80
CA VAL A 189 -6.72 1.82 9.15
C VAL A 189 -6.88 2.14 7.66
N ALA A 190 -7.96 1.67 7.03
CA ALA A 190 -8.28 2.02 5.65
C ALA A 190 -9.80 1.95 5.40
N PRO A 191 -10.34 2.74 4.48
CA PRO A 191 -11.79 2.77 4.22
C PRO A 191 -12.29 1.52 3.49
N ASN A 192 -11.42 0.80 2.76
CA ASN A 192 -11.72 -0.47 2.09
C ASN A 192 -10.43 -1.21 1.68
N LEU A 193 -10.57 -2.45 1.19
CA LEU A 193 -9.43 -3.29 0.75
C LEU A 193 -8.64 -2.70 -0.42
N LYS A 194 -9.30 -2.00 -1.35
CA LYS A 194 -8.62 -1.38 -2.51
C LYS A 194 -7.66 -0.28 -2.03
N MET A 195 -8.14 0.61 -1.16
CA MET A 195 -7.29 1.65 -0.55
C MET A 195 -6.28 1.06 0.41
N PHE A 196 -6.62 0.01 1.16
CA PHE A 196 -5.67 -0.68 2.03
C PHE A 196 -4.45 -1.15 1.24
N SER A 197 -4.64 -1.76 0.06
CA SER A 197 -3.52 -2.23 -0.76
C SER A 197 -2.54 -1.11 -1.10
N GLY A 198 -3.04 0.01 -1.65
CA GLY A 198 -2.20 1.15 -2.00
C GLY A 198 -1.59 1.84 -0.79
N MET A 199 -2.33 1.96 0.32
CA MET A 199 -1.84 2.57 1.55
C MET A 199 -0.77 1.71 2.24
N PHE A 200 -0.90 0.40 2.23
CA PHE A 200 0.07 -0.52 2.83
C PHE A 200 1.43 -0.45 2.12
N GLU A 201 1.44 -0.47 0.78
CA GLU A 201 2.65 -0.29 -0.03
C GLU A 201 3.39 1.03 0.25
N LYS A 202 2.64 2.07 0.63
CA LYS A 202 3.15 3.39 0.98
C LYS A 202 3.41 3.58 2.47
N LYS A 203 3.37 2.50 3.28
CA LYS A 203 3.56 2.53 4.74
C LYS A 203 2.58 3.47 5.47
N LEU A 204 1.41 3.71 4.89
CA LEU A 204 0.33 4.53 5.46
C LEU A 204 -0.62 3.72 6.35
N VAL A 205 -0.39 2.41 6.45
CA VAL A 205 -1.09 1.51 7.36
C VAL A 205 -0.14 1.13 8.49
N PRO A 206 -0.51 1.34 9.77
CA PRO A 206 0.33 0.94 10.88
C PRO A 206 0.50 -0.57 10.92
N THR A 207 1.72 -1.04 11.19
CA THR A 207 2.00 -2.48 11.35
C THR A 207 1.92 -2.96 12.79
N LYS A 208 1.74 -2.04 13.75
CA LYS A 208 1.61 -2.31 15.19
C LYS A 208 0.43 -1.55 15.76
N PHE A 209 -0.40 -2.21 16.54
CA PHE A 209 -1.64 -1.65 17.09
C PHE A 209 -1.38 -0.39 17.94
N TYR A 210 -0.58 -0.51 19.01
CA TYR A 210 -0.36 0.58 19.96
C TYR A 210 0.54 1.72 19.45
N GLU A 211 1.14 1.57 18.27
CA GLU A 211 1.96 2.64 17.70
C GLU A 211 1.10 3.86 17.32
N TYR A 212 -0.13 3.62 16.87
CA TYR A 212 -1.08 4.66 16.45
C TYR A 212 -2.46 4.57 17.11
N TYR A 213 -2.64 3.71 18.12
CA TYR A 213 -3.87 3.70 18.92
C TYR A 213 -4.11 5.07 19.57
N HIS A 214 -5.32 5.62 19.42
CA HIS A 214 -5.71 7.00 19.80
C HIS A 214 -4.90 8.13 19.14
N LYS A 215 -4.15 7.86 18.07
CA LYS A 215 -3.47 8.89 17.27
C LYS A 215 -4.25 9.15 15.98
N ASP A 216 -4.08 10.35 15.43
CA ASP A 216 -4.55 10.67 14.09
C ASP A 216 -3.72 9.88 13.06
N LEU A 217 -4.37 8.95 12.36
CA LEU A 217 -3.75 8.10 11.33
C LEU A 217 -3.53 8.84 10.01
N LYS A 218 -4.07 10.06 9.89
CA LYS A 218 -3.93 10.86 8.68
C LYS A 218 -2.48 11.31 8.46
N ILE A 219 -1.64 11.29 9.49
CA ILE A 219 -0.20 11.61 9.39
C ILE A 219 0.63 10.53 10.10
N ILE A 220 1.36 9.75 9.32
CA ILE A 220 2.40 8.82 9.80
C ILE A 220 3.73 9.58 9.84
N ASN A 221 4.39 9.61 10.99
CA ASN A 221 5.63 10.37 11.16
C ASN A 221 6.79 9.43 11.51
N GLU A 222 7.62 9.10 10.52
CA GLU A 222 8.81 8.26 10.71
C GLU A 222 10.07 9.07 11.04
N SER A 223 10.03 10.41 10.98
CA SER A 223 11.21 11.25 11.20
C SER A 223 11.59 11.42 12.67
N TYR A 224 10.72 11.00 13.59
CA TYR A 224 10.79 11.26 15.03
C TYR A 224 10.83 12.75 15.41
N PHE A 225 10.77 13.66 14.45
CA PHE A 225 10.69 15.09 14.69
C PHE A 225 9.36 15.43 15.36
N ASP A 226 9.38 16.27 16.40
CA ASP A 226 8.14 16.72 17.05
C ASP A 226 7.40 17.73 16.15
N ILE A 227 6.58 17.19 15.25
CA ILE A 227 5.73 17.96 14.34
C ILE A 227 4.61 18.70 15.07
N LYS A 228 4.28 18.31 16.31
CA LYS A 228 3.18 18.90 17.09
C LYS A 228 3.64 20.12 17.88
N ASN A 229 4.87 20.12 18.38
CA ASN A 229 5.41 21.21 19.21
C ASN A 229 6.63 21.89 18.57
N HIS A 230 6.41 22.54 17.43
CA HIS A 230 7.45 23.31 16.73
C HIS A 230 7.39 24.83 17.01
N LYS A 231 6.69 25.27 18.07
CA LYS A 231 6.40 26.69 18.33
C LYS A 231 7.64 27.60 18.40
N ASP A 232 8.77 27.05 18.84
CA ASP A 232 10.00 27.81 19.06
C ASP A 232 10.97 27.74 17.86
N LYS A 233 10.60 27.05 16.77
CA LYS A 233 11.48 26.84 15.61
C LYS A 233 10.73 26.99 14.30
N LYS A 234 11.34 27.69 13.33
CA LYS A 234 10.85 27.68 11.95
C LYS A 234 11.05 26.28 11.37
N VAL A 235 9.97 25.65 10.90
CA VAL A 235 10.00 24.32 10.25
C VAL A 235 9.45 24.45 8.84
N PHE A 236 10.21 23.99 7.86
CA PHE A 236 9.77 23.93 6.48
C PHE A 236 9.22 22.55 6.14
N ILE A 237 8.25 22.51 5.25
CA ILE A 237 7.65 21.31 4.68
C ILE A 237 7.84 21.33 3.17
N LYS A 238 8.32 20.21 2.64
CA LYS A 238 8.47 19.93 1.21
C LYS A 238 7.46 18.83 0.84
N PRO A 239 6.23 19.19 0.44
CA PRO A 239 5.20 18.23 0.06
C PRO A 239 5.51 17.55 -1.27
N LEU A 240 5.53 16.22 -1.28
CA LEU A 240 5.55 15.38 -2.47
C LEU A 240 4.15 14.84 -2.69
N ILE A 241 3.49 15.22 -3.78
CA ILE A 241 2.05 14.99 -3.92
C ILE A 241 1.77 13.82 -4.84
N PHE A 242 0.95 12.89 -4.36
CA PHE A 242 0.56 11.68 -5.05
C PHE A 242 -0.97 11.63 -5.21
N GLU A 243 -1.45 11.26 -6.40
CA GLU A 243 -2.87 11.01 -6.66
C GLU A 243 -3.16 9.52 -6.59
N PHE A 244 -4.26 9.15 -5.93
CA PHE A 244 -4.78 7.79 -5.97
C PHE A 244 -5.44 7.51 -7.33
N ASP A 245 -4.92 6.52 -8.03
CA ASP A 245 -5.55 5.98 -9.22
C ASP A 245 -6.50 4.84 -8.83
N GLN A 246 -7.79 5.04 -9.13
CA GLN A 246 -8.82 4.06 -8.85
C GLN A 246 -8.74 2.84 -9.73
N GLU A 247 -8.09 2.90 -10.90
CA GLU A 247 -7.98 1.76 -11.80
C GLU A 247 -6.87 0.82 -11.32
N SER A 248 -5.70 1.37 -11.00
CA SER A 248 -4.55 0.56 -10.59
C SER A 248 -4.37 0.39 -9.07
N PHE A 249 -5.25 0.98 -8.27
CA PHE A 249 -5.24 1.06 -6.79
C PHE A 249 -3.91 1.52 -6.19
N GLU A 250 -3.26 2.46 -6.86
CA GLU A 250 -1.93 2.94 -6.48
C GLU A 250 -1.85 4.45 -6.44
N PHE A 251 -0.78 4.93 -5.81
CA PHE A 251 -0.48 6.34 -5.69
C PHE A 251 0.66 6.70 -6.62
N TYR A 252 0.41 7.66 -7.52
CA TYR A 252 1.40 8.13 -8.50
C TYR A 252 1.67 9.60 -8.32
N THR A 253 2.92 9.98 -8.58
CA THR A 253 3.24 11.38 -8.81
C THR A 253 2.71 11.77 -10.18
N TYR A 254 2.26 13.02 -10.28
CA TYR A 254 1.80 13.55 -11.57
C TYR A 254 2.93 13.62 -12.62
N ALA A 255 4.19 13.64 -12.19
CA ALA A 255 5.32 13.94 -13.06
C ALA A 255 6.20 12.72 -13.42
N GLY A 256 5.76 11.51 -13.07
CA GLY A 256 6.46 10.25 -13.36
C GLY A 256 7.57 9.90 -12.35
N ASP A 257 8.06 8.66 -12.45
CA ASP A 257 8.94 7.99 -11.47
C ASP A 257 10.35 8.58 -11.31
N SER A 258 10.65 9.69 -11.96
CA SER A 258 11.93 10.38 -11.80
C SER A 258 11.69 11.89 -11.62
N SER A 259 11.92 12.33 -10.38
CA SER A 259 12.36 13.70 -10.03
C SER A 259 11.42 14.90 -10.16
N SER A 260 10.09 14.76 -10.24
CA SER A 260 9.21 15.95 -10.09
C SER A 260 7.96 15.75 -9.26
N SER A 261 8.18 15.44 -7.98
CA SER A 261 7.34 16.04 -6.95
C SER A 261 7.30 17.56 -7.15
N LEU A 262 6.16 18.19 -6.86
CA LEU A 262 6.08 19.64 -6.80
C LEU A 262 7.22 20.14 -5.90
N LEU A 263 8.22 20.82 -6.48
CA LEU A 263 9.31 21.47 -5.73
C LEU A 263 8.77 22.76 -5.08
N PHE A 264 7.66 22.60 -4.38
CA PHE A 264 7.04 23.59 -3.54
C PHE A 264 7.55 23.36 -2.12
N MET A 265 7.91 24.44 -1.44
CA MET A 265 8.30 24.41 -0.05
C MET A 265 7.62 25.56 0.65
N ASP A 266 7.11 25.29 1.85
CA ASP A 266 6.51 26.31 2.68
C ASP A 266 6.78 26.03 4.14
N LYS A 267 6.58 27.01 5.00
CA LYS A 267 6.75 26.87 6.45
C LYS A 267 5.43 26.50 7.11
N ILE A 268 5.53 25.79 8.24
CA ILE A 268 4.40 25.71 9.17
C ILE A 268 4.28 27.08 9.85
N ARG A 269 3.13 27.74 9.70
CA ARG A 269 2.94 29.12 10.21
C ARG A 269 2.63 29.10 11.71
N PRO A 270 2.87 30.22 12.44
CA PRO A 270 2.48 30.30 13.85
C PRO A 270 1.01 29.95 14.07
N GLY A 271 0.74 29.00 14.96
CA GLY A 271 -0.61 28.51 15.26
C GLY A 271 -1.13 27.39 14.34
N GLU A 272 -0.37 27.01 13.31
CA GLU A 272 -0.64 25.83 12.48
C GLU A 272 0.03 24.59 13.07
N ASP A 273 -0.60 23.43 12.88
CA ASP A 273 0.07 22.13 12.97
C ASP A 273 0.36 21.64 11.53
N LEU A 274 1.03 20.49 11.41
CA LEU A 274 1.36 19.93 10.11
C LEU A 274 0.12 19.66 9.24
N ASN A 275 -0.98 19.19 9.83
CA ASN A 275 -2.23 18.93 9.11
C ASN A 275 -2.79 20.23 8.51
N LYS A 276 -2.88 21.31 9.29
CA LYS A 276 -3.32 22.63 8.81
C LYS A 276 -2.40 23.17 7.71
N ALA A 277 -1.09 23.03 7.86
CA ALA A 277 -0.14 23.48 6.86
C ALA A 277 -0.31 22.71 5.53
N ILE A 278 -0.47 21.38 5.57
CA ILE A 278 -0.75 20.57 4.37
C ILE A 278 -2.05 21.03 3.71
N LEU A 279 -3.13 21.17 4.48
CA LEU A 279 -4.44 21.59 3.95
C LEU A 279 -4.37 22.96 3.27
N ARG A 280 -3.68 23.92 3.88
CA ARG A 280 -3.46 25.25 3.30
C ARG A 280 -2.70 25.16 1.99
N ILE A 281 -1.62 24.38 1.94
CA ILE A 281 -0.85 24.17 0.71
C ILE A 281 -1.74 23.60 -0.40
N LEU A 282 -2.52 22.56 -0.11
CA LEU A 282 -3.36 21.91 -1.10
C LEU A 282 -4.49 22.82 -1.62
N ARG A 283 -5.14 23.56 -0.71
CA ARG A 283 -6.34 24.37 -0.99
C ARG A 283 -6.03 25.75 -1.54
N GLU A 284 -5.08 26.44 -0.94
CA GLU A 284 -4.86 27.88 -1.14
C GLU A 284 -3.68 28.13 -2.06
N GLU A 285 -2.53 27.51 -1.76
CA GLU A 285 -1.27 27.76 -2.47
C GLU A 285 -1.25 27.03 -3.82
N LEU A 286 -1.60 25.74 -3.82
CA LEU A 286 -1.57 24.90 -5.00
C LEU A 286 -2.95 24.77 -5.67
N LYS A 287 -4.05 24.90 -4.92
CA LYS A 287 -5.43 24.76 -5.45
C LYS A 287 -5.67 23.45 -6.20
N ILE A 288 -5.05 22.36 -5.74
CA ILE A 288 -5.11 21.05 -6.41
C ILE A 288 -6.05 20.07 -5.73
N ALA A 289 -6.31 20.22 -4.44
CA ALA A 289 -7.19 19.34 -3.67
C ALA A 289 -7.79 20.05 -2.46
N ASP A 290 -9.00 19.67 -2.06
CA ASP A 290 -9.61 20.18 -0.83
C ASP A 290 -9.19 19.38 0.39
N ASP A 291 -8.76 18.14 0.23
CA ASP A 291 -8.31 17.30 1.33
C ASP A 291 -7.33 16.26 0.82
N TYR A 292 -6.72 15.55 1.75
CA TYR A 292 -5.82 14.45 1.49
C TYR A 292 -6.26 13.20 2.26
N ILE A 293 -5.94 12.03 1.72
CA ILE A 293 -6.22 10.71 2.28
C ILE A 293 -5.33 10.48 3.50
N ALA A 294 -4.02 10.63 3.31
CA ALA A 294 -3.01 10.45 4.35
C ALA A 294 -1.70 11.17 3.95
N ALA A 295 -0.82 11.37 4.92
CA ALA A 295 0.51 11.90 4.70
C ALA A 295 1.55 11.07 5.45
N HIS A 296 2.74 11.00 4.89
CA HIS A 296 3.89 10.32 5.47
C HIS A 296 5.06 11.28 5.56
N VAL A 297 5.50 11.58 6.77
CA VAL A 297 6.76 12.29 7.00
C VAL A 297 7.87 11.26 6.98
N ILE A 298 8.74 11.35 5.99
CA ILE A 298 9.80 10.35 5.79
C ILE A 298 10.82 10.41 6.94
N GLU A 299 11.57 9.33 7.14
CA GLU A 299 12.52 9.17 8.25
C GLU A 299 13.61 10.26 8.32
N TYR A 300 14.01 10.81 7.18
CA TYR A 300 15.10 11.79 7.11
C TYR A 300 14.60 13.24 7.20
N VAL A 301 15.30 14.04 8.01
CA VAL A 301 15.10 15.50 8.12
C VAL A 301 16.26 16.21 7.43
N GLU A 302 15.94 17.04 6.44
CA GLU A 302 16.91 17.96 5.82
C GLU A 302 17.12 19.18 6.73
N PHE A 303 18.27 19.81 6.64
CA PHE A 303 18.53 21.10 7.27
C PHE A 303 18.99 22.10 6.23
N ASP A 304 18.51 23.33 6.33
CA ASP A 304 18.95 24.43 5.49
C ASP A 304 19.04 25.72 6.31
N ARG A 305 19.80 26.70 5.81
CA ARG A 305 19.83 28.03 6.40
C ARG A 305 18.70 28.86 5.82
N ASP A 306 17.92 29.48 6.69
CA ASP A 306 16.95 30.48 6.24
C ASP A 306 17.65 31.77 5.80
N LYS A 307 16.86 32.76 5.35
CA LYS A 307 17.38 34.06 4.90
C LYS A 307 18.14 34.84 5.99
N GLU A 308 17.92 34.52 7.25
CA GLU A 308 18.59 35.12 8.42
C GLU A 308 19.86 34.31 8.80
N GLY A 309 20.18 33.25 8.06
CA GLY A 309 21.31 32.36 8.33
C GLY A 309 21.04 31.32 9.43
N VAL A 310 19.80 31.23 9.93
CA VAL A 310 19.41 30.31 11.00
C VAL A 310 19.23 28.92 10.41
N ILE A 311 19.83 27.91 11.05
CA ILE A 311 19.66 26.51 10.67
C ILE A 311 18.23 26.09 11.01
N THR A 312 17.47 25.67 9.99
CA THR A 312 16.06 25.30 10.09
C THR A 312 15.84 23.89 9.55
N PRO A 313 15.05 23.06 10.26
CA PRO A 313 14.66 21.75 9.76
C PRO A 313 13.69 21.86 8.59
N ARG A 314 13.84 20.94 7.64
CA ARG A 314 12.96 20.73 6.49
C ARG A 314 12.48 19.29 6.50
N LEU A 315 11.16 19.15 6.64
CA LEU A 315 10.48 17.87 6.58
C LEU A 315 10.07 17.60 5.14
N ILE A 316 10.41 16.41 4.64
CA ILE A 316 9.86 15.92 3.39
C ILE A 316 8.59 15.15 3.74
N VAL A 317 7.48 15.54 3.12
CA VAL A 317 6.15 15.02 3.43
C VAL A 317 5.51 14.48 2.18
N GLU A 318 5.34 13.16 2.09
CA GLU A 318 4.53 12.56 1.04
C GLU A 318 3.06 12.78 1.36
N VAL A 319 2.31 13.41 0.46
CA VAL A 319 0.91 13.79 0.64
C VAL A 319 0.08 13.07 -0.41
N TYR A 320 -0.83 12.23 0.06
CA TYR A 320 -1.63 11.35 -0.78
C TYR A 320 -3.05 11.89 -0.91
N VAL A 321 -3.49 12.23 -2.11
CA VAL A 321 -4.82 12.82 -2.37
C VAL A 321 -5.68 11.87 -3.19
N GLY A 322 -7.00 11.95 -3.02
CA GLY A 322 -7.93 11.09 -3.76
C GLY A 322 -8.08 11.47 -5.24
N LYS A 323 -8.07 12.77 -5.54
CA LYS A 323 -8.15 13.29 -6.92
C LYS A 323 -7.57 14.69 -6.99
N ILE A 324 -6.77 14.96 -8.01
CA ILE A 324 -6.26 16.29 -8.32
C ILE A 324 -7.27 17.01 -9.23
N LYS A 325 -7.77 18.16 -8.78
CA LYS A 325 -8.77 18.96 -9.50
C LYS A 325 -8.23 19.63 -10.75
N ASN A 326 -6.96 20.05 -10.73
CA ASN A 326 -6.31 20.80 -11.82
C ASN A 326 -4.94 20.19 -12.15
N LYS A 327 -4.95 19.17 -13.00
CA LYS A 327 -3.76 18.40 -13.41
C LYS A 327 -2.74 19.26 -14.16
N ASP A 328 -3.19 20.14 -15.06
CA ASP A 328 -2.31 21.00 -15.85
C ASP A 328 -1.59 22.03 -14.99
N TRP A 329 -2.30 22.61 -14.01
CA TRP A 329 -1.68 23.50 -13.04
C TRP A 329 -0.65 22.77 -12.17
N ALA A 330 -0.98 21.57 -11.70
CA ALA A 330 -0.04 20.73 -10.96
C ALA A 330 1.22 20.43 -11.80
N LYS A 331 1.08 20.12 -13.10
CA LYS A 331 2.21 19.96 -14.03
C LYS A 331 3.09 21.19 -14.09
N LYS A 332 2.45 22.34 -14.29
CA LYS A 332 3.15 23.61 -14.46
C LYS A 332 3.95 23.94 -13.20
N MET A 333 3.34 23.76 -12.04
CA MET A 333 4.00 24.00 -10.76
C MET A 333 5.13 23.01 -10.48
N SER A 334 5.02 21.74 -10.90
CA SER A 334 6.09 20.76 -10.68
C SER A 334 7.32 20.99 -11.57
N GLN A 335 7.09 21.58 -12.75
CA GLN A 335 8.16 21.97 -13.69
C GLN A 335 8.81 23.32 -13.33
N THR A 336 8.18 24.12 -12.47
CA THR A 336 8.74 25.40 -12.04
C THR A 336 9.69 25.17 -10.88
N SER A 337 10.97 24.89 -11.16
CA SER A 337 12.01 24.77 -10.14
C SER A 337 12.09 26.05 -9.28
N TRP A 338 12.15 25.91 -7.96
CA TRP A 338 12.44 26.95 -6.96
C TRP A 338 12.00 28.36 -7.34
N ARG A 339 10.71 28.64 -7.19
CA ARG A 339 10.23 30.00 -7.00
C ARG A 339 9.47 30.03 -5.69
N SER A 340 9.99 30.75 -4.69
CA SER A 340 9.09 31.25 -3.64
C SER A 340 7.99 32.01 -4.37
N LEU A 341 6.72 31.74 -4.08
CA LEU A 341 5.61 32.51 -4.66
C LEU A 341 5.75 34.03 -4.39
N ASP A 342 6.61 34.40 -3.44
CA ASP A 342 6.99 35.76 -3.06
C ASP A 342 8.10 36.39 -3.94
N GLY A 343 8.55 35.73 -5.02
CA GLY A 343 9.46 36.32 -6.01
C GLY A 343 10.91 36.59 -5.57
N SER A 344 11.37 36.06 -4.43
CA SER A 344 12.75 36.24 -3.99
C SER A 344 13.62 35.02 -4.32
N PHE A 345 14.66 35.24 -5.12
CA PHE A 345 15.67 34.26 -5.48
C PHE A 345 16.45 33.75 -4.25
N ALA A 346 16.65 32.44 -4.17
CA ALA A 346 17.89 31.89 -3.64
C ALA A 346 18.73 31.49 -4.86
N SER A 347 19.76 32.27 -5.16
CA SER A 347 20.76 31.86 -6.15
C SER A 347 21.47 30.61 -5.63
N PRO A 348 21.68 29.57 -6.46
CA PRO A 348 22.61 28.52 -6.12
C PRO A 348 24.01 29.13 -6.19
N THR A 349 24.63 29.39 -5.04
CA THR A 349 26.06 29.62 -4.98
C THR A 349 26.76 28.27 -5.15
N ASN A 350 27.55 28.17 -6.24
CA ASN A 350 28.52 27.10 -6.48
C ASN A 350 29.49 26.92 -5.31
#